data_AF-A0A2E1Q889-F1
#
_entry.id   AF-A0A2E1Q889-F1
#
_cell.length_a   1.000
_cell.length_b   1.000
_cell.length_c   1.000
_cell.angle_alpha   90.00
_cell.angle_beta   90.00
_cell.angle_gamma   90.00
#
_symmetry.space_group_name_H-M   'P 1'
#
loop_
_entity.id
_entity.type
_entity.pdbx_description
1 polymer ?
#
loop_
_entity_poly.entity_id
_entity_poly.type
_entity_poly.pdbx_seq_one_letter_code
_entity_poly.pdbx_strand_id
1 'polypeptide(L)' 'MIPIGQFENNKPLKAFALMSMKFYWLKEFQLAKDISNISDRNRSFWWLLMLNLYGIIDSYVDYHLKDFPENEDLKKDEKE' A
#
# COMPACT_ATOMS: atom_id res chain seq x y z
N MET A 1 3.03 -14.64 12.68
CA MET A 1 3.88 -13.79 11.82
C MET A 1 3.08 -12.55 11.49
N ILE A 2 3.67 -11.36 11.60
CA ILE A 2 3.00 -10.13 11.10
C ILE A 2 2.94 -10.30 9.58
N PRO A 3 1.75 -10.26 8.96
CA PRO A 3 1.62 -10.41 7.52
C PRO A 3 2.57 -9.46 6.81
N ILE A 4 3.40 -9.94 5.88
CA ILE A 4 4.27 -9.07 5.06
C ILE A 4 3.41 -8.39 3.96
N GLY A 5 2.30 -7.78 4.38
CA GLY A 5 1.34 -7.03 3.58
C GLY A 5 0.95 -7.71 2.26
N GLN A 6 1.06 -6.95 1.17
CA GLN A 6 0.64 -7.34 -0.18
C GLN A 6 1.45 -8.50 -0.82
N PHE A 7 2.60 -8.88 -0.23
CA PHE A 7 3.35 -10.05 -0.71
C PHE A 7 2.66 -11.37 -0.39
N GLU A 8 1.95 -11.44 0.74
CA GLU A 8 1.18 -12.64 1.11
C GLU A 8 -0.09 -12.82 0.26
N ASN A 9 -0.56 -11.72 -0.34
CA ASN A 9 -1.73 -11.70 -1.24
C ASN A 9 -1.36 -11.88 -2.73
N ASN A 10 -0.13 -12.29 -3.07
CA ASN A 10 0.36 -12.45 -4.46
C ASN A 10 0.25 -11.19 -5.34
N LYS A 11 0.31 -9.98 -4.75
CA LYS A 11 0.25 -8.70 -5.48
C LYS A 11 1.60 -7.97 -5.45
N PRO A 12 2.65 -8.48 -6.14
CA PRO A 12 4.00 -7.92 -6.08
C PRO A 12 4.09 -6.50 -6.67
N LEU A 13 3.28 -6.18 -7.68
CA LEU A 13 3.25 -4.84 -8.27
C LEU A 13 2.72 -3.79 -7.29
N LYS A 14 1.64 -4.10 -6.55
CA LYS A 14 1.11 -3.22 -5.50
C LYS A 14 2.15 -3.01 -4.39
N ALA A 15 2.81 -4.10 -3.97
CA ALA A 15 3.86 -4.04 -2.97
C ALA A 15 5.03 -3.14 -3.42
N PHE A 16 5.50 -3.30 -4.67
CA PHE A 16 6.59 -2.49 -5.22
C PHE A 16 6.21 -1.00 -5.36
N ALA A 17 4.98 -0.72 -5.82
CA ALA A 17 4.48 0.65 -5.90
C ALA A 17 4.41 1.30 -4.52
N LEU A 18 3.86 0.61 -3.53
CA LEU A 18 3.78 1.10 -2.15
C LEU A 18 5.16 1.31 -1.52
N MET A 19 6.10 0.39 -1.78
CA MET A 19 7.49 0.50 -1.31
C MET A 19 8.19 1.70 -1.93
N SER A 20 8.01 1.92 -3.25
CA SER A 20 8.58 3.06 -3.96
C SER A 20 8.04 4.39 -3.43
N MET A 21 6.73 4.49 -3.17
CA MET A 21 6.12 5.68 -2.57
C MET A 21 6.64 5.93 -1.16
N LYS A 22 6.76 4.89 -0.31
CA LYS A 22 7.34 5.02 1.02
C LYS A 22 8.80 5.48 0.95
N PHE A 23 9.58 4.93 0.03
CA PHE A 23 10.97 5.33 -0.17
C PHE A 23 11.10 6.80 -0.60
N TYR A 24 10.26 7.26 -1.53
CA TYR A 24 10.20 8.65 -1.95
C TYR A 24 9.95 9.60 -0.76
N TRP A 25 8.90 9.35 0.03
CA TRP A 25 8.58 10.21 1.17
C TRP A 25 9.62 10.13 2.30
N LEU A 26 10.30 9.00 2.45
CA LEU A 26 11.44 8.88 3.37
C LEU A 26 12.60 9.77 2.93
N LYS A 27 12.89 9.82 1.63
CA LYS A 27 13.91 10.72 1.07
C LYS A 27 13.55 12.18 1.25
N GLU A 28 12.30 12.55 0.96
CA GLU A 28 11.79 13.92 1.20
C GLU A 28 11.86 14.30 2.68
N PHE A 29 11.52 13.38 3.59
CA PHE A 29 11.65 13.61 5.03
C PHE A 29 13.11 13.85 5.45
N GLN A 30 14.04 13.05 4.95
CA GLN A 30 15.47 13.19 5.23
C GLN A 30 16.00 14.53 4.71
N LEU A 31 15.69 14.87 3.46
CA LEU A 31 16.10 16.13 2.85
C LEU A 31 15.53 17.33 3.61
N ALA A 32 14.24 17.32 3.93
CA ALA A 32 13.59 18.39 4.70
C ALA A 32 14.18 18.54 6.11
N LYS A 33 14.56 17.42 6.75
CA LYS A 33 15.25 17.43 8.04
C LYS A 33 16.62 18.08 7.93
N ASP A 34 17.38 17.77 6.89
CA ASP A 34 18.75 18.28 6.70
C ASP A 34 18.76 19.79 6.40
N ILE A 35 17.77 20.30 5.67
CA ILE A 35 17.61 21.75 5.42
C ILE A 35 16.79 22.47 6.51
N SER A 36 16.45 21.79 7.62
CA SER A 36 15.63 22.33 8.72
C SER A 36 14.25 22.88 8.31
N ASN A 37 13.69 22.41 7.20
CA ASN A 37 12.35 22.79 6.75
C ASN A 37 11.30 21.94 7.47
N ILE A 38 10.73 22.51 8.54
CA ILE A 38 9.78 21.83 9.42
C ILE A 38 8.47 21.49 8.69
N SER A 39 8.00 22.37 7.80
CA SER A 39 6.74 22.17 7.07
C SER A 39 6.81 20.94 6.17
N ASP A 40 7.86 20.85 5.35
CA ASP A 40 8.03 19.71 4.44
C ASP A 40 8.35 18.43 5.21
N ARG A 41 9.09 18.51 6.31
CA ARG A 41 9.33 17.36 7.20
C ARG A 41 8.01 16.81 7.75
N ASN A 42 7.11 17.67 8.22
CA ASN A 42 5.81 17.25 8.73
C ASN A 42 4.94 16.65 7.62
N ARG A 43 4.92 17.27 6.44
CA ARG A 43 4.18 16.75 5.28
C ARG A 43 4.67 15.34 4.92
N SER A 44 5.97 15.15 4.80
CA SER A 44 6.58 13.87 4.47
C SER A 44 6.34 12.82 5.56
N PHE A 45 6.36 13.21 6.84
CA PHE A 45 5.98 12.35 7.95
C PHE A 45 4.53 11.87 7.85
N TRP A 46 3.59 12.77 7.59
CA TRP A 46 2.18 12.41 7.45
C TRP A 46 1.94 11.48 6.27
N TRP A 47 2.63 11.70 5.14
CA TRP A 47 2.58 10.76 4.01
C TRP A 47 3.13 9.38 4.37
N LEU A 48 4.26 9.31 5.07
CA LEU A 48 4.81 8.04 5.55
C LEU A 48 3.87 7.31 6.49
N LEU A 49 3.24 8.03 7.43
CA LEU A 49 2.26 7.45 8.35
C LEU A 49 1.06 6.89 7.58
N MET A 50 0.46 7.69 6.69
CA MET A 50 -0.71 7.29 5.91
C MET A 50 -0.42 6.12 4.98
N LEU A 51 0.73 6.08 4.32
CA LEU A 51 1.12 4.94 3.46
C LEU A 51 1.35 3.65 4.25
N ASN A 52 1.80 3.74 5.50
CA ASN A 52 1.90 2.56 6.36
C ASN A 52 0.53 2.05 6.78
N LEU A 53 -0.36 2.94 7.23
CA LEU A 53 -1.74 2.57 7.58
C LEU A 53 -2.49 2.01 6.38
N TYR A 54 -2.41 2.67 5.22
CA TYR A 54 -3.00 2.21 3.97
C TYR A 54 -2.52 0.81 3.60
N GLY A 55 -1.21 0.55 3.65
CA GLY A 55 -0.67 -0.78 3.32
C GLY A 55 -1.21 -1.89 4.23
N ILE A 56 -1.38 -1.60 5.52
CA ILE A 56 -1.97 -2.54 6.49
C ILE A 56 -3.43 -2.81 6.13
N ILE A 57 -4.23 -1.75 5.97
CA ILE A 57 -5.67 -1.85 5.67
C ILE A 57 -5.90 -2.55 4.32
N ASP A 58 -5.20 -2.15 3.26
CA ASP A 58 -5.31 -2.73 1.92
C ASP A 58 -4.96 -4.23 1.95
N SER A 59 -3.92 -4.63 2.69
CA SER A 59 -3.58 -6.05 2.84
C SER A 59 -4.60 -6.84 3.67
N TYR A 60 -5.14 -6.24 4.73
CA TYR A 60 -6.18 -6.84 5.57
C TYR A 60 -7.49 -7.06 4.80
N VAL A 61 -7.92 -6.06 4.03
CA VAL A 61 -9.09 -6.13 3.17
C VAL A 61 -8.88 -7.17 2.07
N ASP A 62 -7.74 -7.15 1.37
CA ASP A 62 -7.43 -8.14 0.33
C ASP A 62 -7.40 -9.57 0.89
N TYR A 63 -6.95 -9.78 2.13
CA TYR A 63 -6.98 -11.08 2.80
C TYR A 63 -8.41 -11.52 3.14
N HIS A 64 -9.23 -10.64 3.73
CA HIS A 64 -10.63 -10.94 4.07
C HIS A 64 -11.52 -11.15 2.84
N LEU A 65 -11.21 -10.48 1.73
CA LEU A 65 -11.96 -10.62 0.48
C LEU A 65 -11.49 -11.79 -0.38
N LYS A 66 -10.43 -12.52 0.01
CA LYS A 66 -9.92 -13.67 -0.76
C LYS A 66 -10.93 -14.82 -0.87
N ASP A 67 -11.76 -14.99 0.15
CA ASP A 67 -12.75 -16.07 0.22
C ASP A 67 -14.14 -15.63 -0.26
N PHE A 68 -14.31 -14.37 -0.66
CA PHE A 68 -15.54 -13.94 -1.30
C PHE A 68 -15.63 -14.57 -2.70
N PRO A 69 -16.79 -15.10 -3.11
CA PRO A 69 -16.98 -15.58 -4.46
C PRO A 69 -16.74 -14.41 -5.42
N GLU A 70 -15.62 -14.44 -6.14
CA GLU A 70 -15.54 -13.74 -7.41
C GLU A 70 -16.67 -14.30 -8.25
N ASN A 71 -17.51 -13.43 -8.81
CA ASN A 71 -18.62 -13.82 -9.67
C ASN A 71 -18.10 -14.61 -10.89
N GLU A 72 -17.80 -15.91 -10.72
CA GLU A 72 -17.58 -16.86 -11.82
C GLU A 72 -18.87 -17.04 -12.61
N ASP A 73 -20.02 -16.73 -12.00
CA ASP A 73 -21.34 -16.78 -12.61
C ASP A 73 -21.52 -15.71 -13.70
N LEU A 74 -20.88 -14.53 -13.59
CA LEU A 74 -20.95 -13.48 -14.62
C LEU A 74 -20.04 -13.73 -15.83
N LYS A 75 -19.08 -14.68 -15.75
CA LYS A 75 -18.16 -15.00 -16.85
C LYS A 75 -18.65 -16.16 -17.72
N LYS A 76 -19.67 -16.91 -17.28
CA LYS A 76 -20.25 -18.02 -18.05
C LYS A 76 -21.32 -17.55 -19.04
N ASP A 77 -22.08 -16.52 -18.70
CA ASP A 77 -23.16 -15.99 -19.56
C ASP A 77 -22.66 -15.21 -20.78
N GLU A 78 -21.38 -14.83 -20.84
CA GLU A 78 -20.79 -14.14 -22.00
C GLU A 78 -20.22 -15.12 -23.06
N LYS A 79 -20.28 -16.43 -22.80
CA LYS A 79 -19.73 -17.48 -23.67
C LYS A 79 -20.75 -18.49 -24.19
N GLU A 80 -22.06 -18.29 -23.94
CA GLU A 80 -23.13 -19.05 -24.60
C GLU A 80 -23.79 -18.26 -25.74
#